data_AF-A0A2X3J1F0-F1
#
_entry.id   AF-A0A2X3J1F0-F1
#
_cell.length_a   1.000
_cell.length_b   1.000
_cell.length_c   1.000
_cell.angle_alpha   90.00
_cell.angle_beta   90.00
_cell.angle_gamma   90.00
#
_symmetry.space_group_name_H-M   'P 1'
#
loop_
_entity.id
_entity.type
_entity.pdbx_description
1 polymer ?
#
loop_
_entity_poly.entity_id
_entity_poly.type
_entity_poly.pdbx_seq_one_letter_code
_entity_poly.pdbx_strand_id
1 'polypeptide(L)'
;MARALPAGGKLVTLEADPRHAEVAQKNIKLAGLEKTIELHIGPAAETLAVLSHDAPFDLIFIDADKPNNPVYLEWALEYSRPGTLIIGDNVVRDGEVAQPRQRRRSRAGRENLYRIDGKQPKPFCHRPTNGRQ
;
A
#
# COMPACT_ATOMS: atom_id res chain seq x y z
N MET A 1 6.36 -9.49 2.54
CA MET A 1 4.93 -9.80 2.67
C MET A 1 4.62 -11.22 2.21
N ALA A 2 4.85 -11.59 0.95
CA ALA A 2 4.47 -12.91 0.42
C ALA A 2 4.98 -14.14 1.21
N ARG A 3 6.19 -14.10 1.78
CA ARG A 3 6.73 -15.21 2.61
C ARG A 3 6.00 -15.43 3.94
N ALA A 4 5.26 -14.44 4.42
CA ALA A 4 4.51 -14.52 5.67
C ALA A 4 3.06 -14.99 5.47
N LEU A 5 2.65 -15.25 4.21
CA LEU A 5 1.32 -15.74 3.91
C LEU A 5 1.16 -17.21 4.32
N PRO A 6 -0.02 -17.61 4.84
CA PRO A 6 -0.34 -19.00 5.06
C PRO A 6 -0.41 -19.77 3.73
N ALA A 7 -0.39 -21.10 3.80
CA ALA A 7 -0.61 -21.94 2.61
C ALA A 7 -1.94 -21.60 1.94
N GLY A 8 -1.89 -21.28 0.64
CA GLY A 8 -3.06 -20.81 -0.13
C GLY A 8 -3.30 -19.30 -0.10
N GLY A 9 -2.50 -18.54 0.65
CA GLY A 9 -2.54 -17.08 0.60
C GLY A 9 -2.07 -16.55 -0.76
N LYS A 10 -2.73 -15.50 -1.24
CA LYS A 10 -2.41 -14.81 -2.49
C LYS A 10 -1.93 -13.40 -2.17
N LEU A 11 -0.87 -12.95 -2.85
CA LEU A 11 -0.43 -11.56 -2.84
C LEU A 11 -0.63 -10.99 -4.22
N VAL A 12 -1.40 -9.92 -4.33
CA VAL A 12 -1.56 -9.20 -5.58
C VAL A 12 -0.78 -7.90 -5.50
N THR A 13 0.03 -7.62 -6.51
CA THR A 13 0.84 -6.41 -6.59
C THR A 13 0.64 -5.73 -7.94
N LEU A 14 0.56 -4.40 -7.90
CA LEU A 14 0.37 -3.56 -9.08
C LEU A 14 1.68 -2.82 -9.35
N GLU A 15 2.14 -2.83 -10.60
CA GLU A 15 3.30 -2.06 -11.02
C GLU A 15 3.01 -1.38 -12.36
N ALA A 16 3.21 -0.06 -12.40
CA ALA A 16 2.95 0.74 -13.59
C ALA A 16 4.17 0.83 -14.51
N ASP A 17 5.39 0.79 -13.97
CA ASP A 17 6.62 0.84 -14.76
C ASP A 17 7.00 -0.58 -15.24
N PRO A 18 6.99 -0.86 -16.56
CA PRO A 18 7.35 -2.16 -17.10
C PRO A 18 8.78 -2.60 -16.73
N ARG A 19 9.72 -1.65 -16.53
CA ARG A 19 11.09 -1.97 -16.13
C ARG A 19 11.15 -2.48 -14.70
N HIS A 20 10.40 -1.86 -13.79
CA HIS A 20 10.30 -2.33 -12.41
C HIS A 20 9.55 -3.66 -12.35
N ALA A 21 8.51 -3.83 -13.17
CA ALA A 21 7.78 -5.07 -13.26
C ALA A 21 8.66 -6.25 -13.70
N GLU A 22 9.56 -6.04 -14.68
CA GLU A 22 10.49 -7.07 -15.12
C GLU A 22 11.44 -7.51 -13.99
N VAL A 23 11.97 -6.54 -13.23
CA VAL A 23 12.81 -6.82 -12.06
C VAL A 23 12.02 -7.54 -10.97
N ALA A 24 10.81 -7.10 -10.68
CA ALA A 24 9.92 -7.72 -9.71
C ALA A 24 9.62 -9.18 -10.10
N GLN A 25 9.28 -9.44 -11.36
CA GLN A 25 9.01 -10.79 -11.87
C GLN A 25 10.23 -11.70 -11.73
N LYS A 26 11.43 -11.22 -12.07
CA LYS A 26 12.68 -11.97 -11.87
C LYS A 26 12.89 -12.32 -10.39
N ASN A 27 12.67 -11.36 -9.49
CA ASN A 27 12.82 -11.58 -8.05
C ASN A 27 11.77 -12.54 -7.49
N ILE A 28 10.53 -12.48 -7.96
CA ILE A 28 9.43 -13.40 -7.59
C ILE A 28 9.81 -14.83 -7.99
N LYS A 29 10.31 -15.01 -9.21
CA LYS A 29 10.78 -16.30 -9.72
C LYS A 29 11.95 -16.85 -8.93
N LEU A 30 12.96 -16.02 -8.67
CA LEU A 30 14.12 -16.41 -7.85
C LEU A 30 13.72 -16.80 -6.42
N ALA A 31 12.67 -16.16 -5.88
CA ALA A 31 12.14 -16.51 -4.56
C ALA A 31 11.22 -17.74 -4.56
N GLY A 32 10.87 -18.29 -5.73
CA GLY A 32 9.94 -19.42 -5.87
C GLY A 32 8.50 -19.09 -5.52
N LEU A 33 8.11 -17.81 -5.59
CA LEU A 33 6.81 -17.31 -5.13
C LEU A 33 5.82 -17.07 -6.28
N GLU A 34 6.10 -17.58 -7.48
CA GLU A 34 5.27 -17.38 -8.68
C GLU A 34 3.83 -17.90 -8.53
N LYS A 35 3.61 -18.89 -7.65
CA LYS A 35 2.27 -19.42 -7.36
C LYS A 35 1.51 -18.61 -6.31
N THR A 36 2.19 -17.73 -5.59
CA THR A 36 1.67 -16.96 -4.47
C THR A 36 1.47 -15.50 -4.85
N ILE A 37 2.31 -14.96 -5.74
CA ILE A 37 2.30 -13.56 -6.15
C ILE A 37 1.73 -13.43 -7.55
N GLU A 38 0.67 -12.64 -7.69
CA GLU A 38 0.14 -12.16 -8.97
C GLU A 38 0.60 -10.72 -9.20
N LEU A 39 1.28 -10.49 -10.31
CA LEU A 39 1.80 -9.19 -10.72
C LEU A 39 0.99 -8.68 -11.90
N HIS A 40 0.25 -7.59 -11.71
CA HIS A 40 -0.43 -6.89 -12.80
C HIS A 40 0.40 -5.68 -13.22
N ILE A 41 0.70 -5.62 -14.52
CA ILE A 41 1.50 -4.56 -15.13
C ILE A 41 0.56 -3.63 -15.87
N GLY A 42 0.56 -2.35 -15.50
CA GLY A 42 -0.23 -1.33 -16.18
C GLY A 42 -0.60 -0.15 -15.28
N PRO A 43 -1.30 0.85 -15.84
CA PRO A 43 -1.78 1.99 -15.06
C PRO A 43 -2.60 1.53 -13.87
N ALA A 44 -2.44 2.21 -12.73
CA ALA A 44 -3.16 1.83 -11.51
C ALA A 44 -4.68 1.80 -11.71
N ALA A 45 -5.25 2.75 -12.46
CA ALA A 45 -6.69 2.80 -12.70
C ALA A 45 -7.23 1.55 -13.45
N GLU A 46 -6.49 1.05 -14.44
CA GLU A 46 -6.89 -0.14 -15.19
C GLU A 46 -6.72 -1.41 -14.35
N THR A 47 -5.60 -1.49 -13.62
CA THR A 47 -5.29 -2.65 -12.81
C THR A 47 -6.18 -2.75 -11.56
N LEU A 48 -6.52 -1.63 -10.92
CA LEU A 48 -7.47 -1.57 -9.82
C LEU A 48 -8.84 -2.10 -10.25
N ALA A 49 -9.34 -1.73 -11.43
CA ALA A 49 -10.61 -2.26 -11.93
C ALA A 49 -10.61 -3.80 -12.02
N VAL A 50 -9.49 -4.42 -12.41
CA VAL A 50 -9.33 -5.88 -12.46
C VAL A 50 -9.31 -6.49 -11.05
N LEU A 51 -8.70 -5.81 -10.07
CA LEU A 51 -8.63 -6.29 -8.67
C LEU A 51 -9.99 -6.45 -7.99
N SER A 52 -11.05 -5.83 -8.53
CA SER A 52 -12.42 -6.01 -8.02
C SER A 52 -12.86 -7.48 -7.95
N HIS A 53 -12.30 -8.34 -8.81
CA HIS A 53 -12.58 -9.78 -8.81
C HIS A 53 -11.93 -10.54 -7.65
N ASP A 54 -10.82 -10.02 -7.10
CA ASP A 54 -10.06 -10.62 -5.99
C ASP A 54 -10.44 -10.02 -4.63
N ALA A 55 -11.25 -8.97 -4.61
CA ALA A 55 -11.76 -8.36 -3.39
C ALA A 55 -12.78 -9.28 -2.66
N PRO A 56 -12.89 -9.21 -1.33
CA PRO A 56 -12.19 -8.30 -0.42
C PRO A 56 -10.81 -8.80 0.03
N PHE A 57 -9.89 -7.86 0.28
CA PHE A 57 -8.55 -8.15 0.78
C PHE A 57 -8.46 -8.06 2.31
N ASP A 58 -7.60 -8.88 2.92
CA ASP A 58 -7.33 -8.86 4.37
C ASP A 58 -6.27 -7.82 4.77
N LEU A 59 -5.35 -7.53 3.85
CA LEU A 59 -4.30 -6.55 4.04
C LEU A 59 -4.06 -5.81 2.72
N ILE A 60 -4.05 -4.47 2.78
CA ILE A 60 -3.76 -3.59 1.65
C ILE A 60 -2.56 -2.72 2.00
N PHE A 61 -1.57 -2.66 1.13
CA PHE A 61 -0.37 -1.84 1.30
C PHE A 61 -0.33 -0.77 0.21
N ILE A 62 -0.34 0.49 0.62
CA ILE A 62 -0.31 1.67 -0.26
C ILE A 62 1.03 2.36 -0.03
N ASP A 63 1.96 2.19 -0.97
CA ASP A 63 3.20 2.97 -1.02
C ASP A 63 3.09 3.97 -2.16
N ALA A 64 2.37 5.07 -1.91
CA ALA A 64 1.99 6.01 -2.94
C ALA A 64 2.54 7.42 -2.69
N ASP A 65 2.91 8.04 -3.79
CA ASP A 65 3.29 9.42 -3.92
C ASP A 65 2.13 10.37 -3.53
N LYS A 66 2.51 11.52 -2.97
CA LYS A 66 1.61 12.49 -2.32
C LYS A 66 0.36 12.93 -3.12
N PRO A 67 0.34 13.04 -4.48
CA PRO A 67 -0.85 13.52 -5.17
C PRO A 67 -1.97 12.46 -5.32
N ASN A 68 -1.64 11.17 -5.40
CA ASN A 68 -2.61 10.12 -5.75
C ASN A 68 -3.14 9.33 -4.54
N ASN A 69 -2.60 9.59 -3.36
CA ASN A 69 -2.93 8.89 -2.12
C ASN A 69 -4.44 8.83 -1.77
N PRO A 70 -5.26 9.89 -1.97
CA PRO A 70 -6.69 9.83 -1.70
C PRO A 70 -7.41 8.80 -2.56
N VAL A 71 -7.04 8.71 -3.85
CA VAL A 71 -7.63 7.76 -4.80
C VAL A 71 -7.31 6.33 -4.37
N TYR A 72 -6.05 6.04 -4.04
CA TYR A 72 -5.66 4.70 -3.56
C TYR A 72 -6.35 4.30 -2.27
N LEU A 73 -6.58 5.25 -1.36
CA LEU A 73 -7.30 4.98 -0.12
C LEU A 73 -8.78 4.69 -0.37
N GLU A 74 -9.43 5.40 -1.30
CA GLU A 74 -10.83 5.12 -1.68
C GLU A 74 -10.98 3.71 -2.27
N TRP A 75 -10.10 3.32 -3.20
CA TRP A 75 -10.09 1.97 -3.74
C TRP A 75 -9.78 0.92 -2.67
N ALA A 76 -8.83 1.20 -1.78
CA ALA A 76 -8.52 0.30 -0.68
C ALA A 76 -9.72 0.09 0.23
N LEU A 77 -10.52 1.13 0.49
CA LEU A 77 -11.76 1.04 1.25
C LEU A 77 -12.83 0.22 0.53
N GLU A 78 -12.96 0.39 -0.78
CA GLU A 78 -13.91 -0.38 -1.60
C GLU A 78 -13.59 -1.88 -1.59
N TYR A 79 -12.31 -2.23 -1.65
CA TYR A 79 -11.85 -3.62 -1.59
C TYR A 79 -11.61 -4.15 -0.17
N SER A 80 -11.96 -3.37 0.85
CA SER A 80 -11.85 -3.78 2.25
C SER A 80 -13.14 -4.39 2.77
N ARG A 81 -13.00 -5.22 3.81
CA ARG A 81 -14.08 -5.70 4.66
C ARG A 81 -13.80 -5.30 6.11
N PRO A 82 -14.80 -5.36 7.01
CA PRO A 82 -14.53 -5.24 8.44
C PRO A 82 -13.43 -6.23 8.87
N GLY A 83 -12.38 -5.71 9.50
CA GLY A 83 -11.17 -6.47 9.87
C GLY A 83 -9.99 -6.32 8.91
N THR A 84 -10.15 -5.70 7.74
CA THR A 84 -9.03 -5.43 6.82
C THR A 84 -8.04 -4.43 7.43
N LEU A 85 -6.76 -4.70 7.22
CA LEU A 85 -5.65 -3.83 7.62
C LEU A 85 -5.13 -3.04 6.41
N ILE A 86 -5.26 -1.72 6.41
CA ILE A 86 -4.69 -0.86 5.37
C ILE A 86 -3.45 -0.18 5.93
N ILE A 87 -2.32 -0.38 5.27
CA ILE A 87 -1.03 0.23 5.61
C ILE A 87 -0.72 1.24 4.51
N GLY A 88 -0.54 2.51 4.87
CA GLY A 88 -0.05 3.54 3.98
C GLY A 88 1.37 3.94 4.36
N ASP A 89 2.33 3.86 3.45
CA ASP A 89 3.66 4.43 3.61
C ASP A 89 3.73 5.84 2.97
N ASN A 90 4.59 6.72 3.48
CA ASN A 90 4.82 8.09 2.98
C ASN A 90 3.59 9.02 2.91
N VAL A 91 2.56 8.78 3.71
CA VAL A 91 1.22 9.41 3.66
C VAL A 91 1.20 10.92 3.96
N VAL A 92 2.33 11.56 4.28
CA VAL A 92 2.30 12.85 4.97
C VAL A 92 2.53 14.08 4.08
N ARG A 93 1.42 14.80 3.88
CA ARG A 93 1.37 16.26 3.79
C ARG A 93 1.89 16.88 5.09
N ASP A 94 2.85 17.80 4.97
CA ASP A 94 3.25 18.71 6.04
C ASP A 94 2.05 19.12 6.91
N GLY A 95 2.24 19.07 8.23
CA GLY A 95 1.21 19.34 9.21
C GLY A 95 0.73 20.79 9.19
N GLU A 96 -0.11 21.16 8.23
CA GLU A 96 -0.86 22.42 8.24
C GLU A 96 -2.19 22.32 9.01
N VAL A 97 -2.19 21.64 10.16
CA VAL A 97 -3.34 21.73 11.09
C VAL A 97 -2.95 22.27 12.47
N ALA A 98 -1.67 22.50 12.79
CA ALA A 98 -1.33 23.21 14.02
C ALA A 98 0.06 23.89 13.98
N GLN A 99 0.03 25.18 13.67
CA GLN A 99 0.95 26.24 14.08
C GLN A 99 2.24 26.56 13.28
N PRO A 100 2.61 27.87 13.24
CA PRO A 100 3.67 28.39 12.40
C PRO A 100 5.00 28.43 13.15
N ARG A 101 6.03 27.77 12.61
CA ARG A 101 7.36 28.37 12.37
C ARG A 101 8.42 27.29 12.09
N GLN A 102 9.04 27.46 10.92
CA GLN A 102 10.46 27.26 10.62
C GLN A 102 11.02 25.83 10.48
N ARG A 103 11.34 25.54 9.21
CA ARG A 103 12.61 25.02 8.67
C ARG A 103 13.22 23.78 9.36
N ARG A 104 13.16 22.65 8.64
CA ARG A 104 14.32 22.01 7.96
C ARG A 104 13.85 20.88 7.04
N ARG A 105 14.49 20.76 5.87
CA ARG A 105 14.25 19.68 4.90
C ARG A 105 14.75 18.36 5.47
N SER A 106 13.84 17.57 6.03
CA SER A 106 14.04 16.14 6.26
C SER A 106 12.89 15.43 5.55
N ARG A 107 13.20 14.57 4.56
CA ARG A 107 12.24 13.63 3.98
C ARG A 107 11.99 12.52 5.01
N ALA A 108 11.30 12.85 6.11
CA ALA A 108 10.78 11.83 7.00
C ALA A 108 9.50 11.29 6.36
N GLY A 109 9.57 10.07 5.85
CA GLY A 109 8.37 9.27 5.61
C GLY A 109 7.65 9.08 6.93
N ARG A 110 6.32 8.99 6.90
CA ARG A 110 5.57 8.50 8.05
C ARG A 110 4.65 7.39 7.56
N GLU A 111 4.64 6.31 8.31
CA GLU A 111 3.79 5.15 8.06
C GLU A 111 2.52 5.29 8.90
N ASN A 112 1.36 5.15 8.24
CA ASN A 112 0.06 5.20 8.88
C ASN A 112 -0.63 3.84 8.75
N LEU A 113 -1.13 3.35 9.88
CA LEU A 113 -1.87 2.08 9.95
C LEU A 113 -3.35 2.34 10.23
N TYR A 114 -4.21 1.88 9.33
CA TYR A 114 -5.67 1.97 9.47
C TYR A 114 -6.27 0.58 9.59
N ARG A 115 -7.24 0.43 10.50
CA ARG A 115 -8.09 -0.75 10.60
C ARG A 115 -9.51 -0.39 10.21
N ILE A 116 -10.14 -1.25 9.41
CA ILE A 116 -11.53 -1.05 9.01
C ILE A 116 -12.48 -1.69 10.03
N ASP A 117 -13.29 -0.85 10.69
CA ASP A 117 -14.42 -1.29 11.49
C ASP A 117 -15.72 -0.91 10.72
N GLY A 118 -16.33 -1.85 10.00
CA GLY A 118 -17.49 -1.55 9.14
C GLY A 118 -17.07 -0.97 7.78
N LYS A 119 -17.58 0.22 7.42
CA LYS A 119 -17.20 1.00 6.21
C LYS A 119 -16.29 2.19 6.52
N GLN A 120 -15.78 2.29 7.74
CA GLN A 120 -15.04 3.47 8.23
C GLN A 120 -13.61 3.07 8.62
N PRO A 121 -12.56 3.67 8.01
CA PRO A 121 -11.19 3.47 8.45
C PRO A 121 -10.93 4.20 9.77
N LYS A 122 -10.32 3.49 10.73
CA LYS A 122 -9.87 4.09 11.99
C LYS A 122 -8.35 4.00 12.09
N PRO A 123 -7.65 5.11 12.37
CA PRO A 123 -6.21 5.06 12.62
C PRO A 123 -5.98 4.30 13.92
N PHE A 124 -5.08 3.31 13.88
CA PHE A 124 -4.74 2.49 15.04
C PHE A 124 -3.30 2.72 15.53
N CYS A 125 -2.39 3.15 14.64
CA CYS A 125 -1.02 3.47 15.01
C CYS A 125 -0.39 4.47 14.03
N HIS A 126 0.40 5.41 14.55
CA HIS A 126 1.27 6.31 13.79
C HIS A 126 2.71 6.06 14.21
N ARG A 127 3.56 5.57 13.30
CA ARG A 127 5.00 5.47 13.56
C ARG A 127 5.76 6.39 12.61
N PRO A 128 6.57 7.34 13.13
CA PRO A 128 7.57 7.99 12.32
C PRO A 128 8.63 6.95 11.94
N THR A 129 8.79 6.68 10.64
CA THR A 129 9.87 5.82 10.15
C THR A 129 11.14 6.67 10.16
N ASN A 130 11.88 6.61 11.27
CA ASN A 130 13.24 7.14 11.32
C ASN A 130 14.10 6.31 10.37
N GLY A 131 14.40 6.88 9.19
CA GLY A 131 15.47 6.39 8.33
C GLY A 131 16.76 6.37 9.15
N ARG A 132 17.23 5.18 9.51
CA ARG A 132 18.50 5.01 10.22
C ARG A 132 19.66 5.41 9.29
N GLN A 133 20.43 6.36 9.80
CA GLN A 133 21.89 6.61 9.69
C GLN A 133 22.57 6.30 8.36
#